data_AF-A0A357T2A1-F1
#
_entry.id   AF-A0A357T2A1-F1
#
_cell.length_a   1.000
_cell.length_b   1.000
_cell.length_c   1.000
_cell.angle_alpha   90.00
_cell.angle_beta   90.00
_cell.angle_gamma   90.00
#
_symmetry.space_group_name_H-M   'P 1'
#
loop_
_entity.id
_entity.type
_entity.pdbx_description
1 polymer ?
#
loop_
_entity_poly.entity_id
_entity_poly.type
_entity_poly.pdbx_seq_one_letter_code
_entity_poly.pdbx_strand_id
1 'polypeptide(L)' 'MIEWEQEHPEGYYEAFANTYSIFINALQKKKAGLTLTDDDLDFPSVEAGVNGVRFINKCLESSQRGAVWVNF' A
#
# COMPACT_ATOMS: atom_id res chain seq x y z
N MET A 1 -19.61 -30.39 -5.01
CA MET A 1 -18.35 -29.63 -4.83
C MET A 1 -17.87 -29.26 -6.21
N ILE A 2 -18.37 -28.16 -6.76
CA ILE A 2 -17.96 -27.69 -8.09
C ILE A 2 -17.16 -26.40 -7.84
N GLU A 3 -15.88 -26.45 -8.21
CA GLU A 3 -14.96 -25.32 -8.27
C GLU A 3 -15.43 -24.37 -9.40
N TRP A 4 -16.13 -23.28 -9.04
CA TRP A 4 -16.51 -22.21 -9.97
C TRP A 4 -15.74 -20.90 -9.72
N GLU A 5 -14.82 -20.88 -8.76
CA GLU A 5 -14.14 -19.65 -8.32
C GLU A 5 -13.03 -19.18 -9.29
N GLN A 6 -12.67 -19.99 -10.30
CA GLN A 6 -11.60 -19.69 -11.25
C GLN A 6 -12.05 -18.96 -12.54
N GLU A 7 -13.35 -18.73 -12.74
CA GLU A 7 -13.87 -18.07 -13.98
C GLU A 7 -14.18 -16.57 -13.82
N HIS A 8 -13.89 -15.96 -12.66
CA HIS A 8 -13.99 -14.51 -12.47
C HIS A 8 -12.59 -13.92 -12.24
N PRO A 9 -11.89 -13.51 -13.32
CA PRO A 9 -10.55 -12.96 -13.17
C PRO A 9 -10.59 -11.62 -12.45
N GLU A 10 -10.11 -11.59 -11.22
CA GLU A 10 -9.76 -10.38 -10.50
C GLU A 10 -8.34 -9.92 -10.87
N GLY A 11 -8.05 -8.65 -10.69
CA GLY A 11 -6.73 -8.11 -10.98
C GLY A 11 -6.58 -6.67 -10.53
N TYR A 12 -6.17 -5.82 -11.48
CA TYR A 12 -5.74 -4.46 -11.17
C TYR A 12 -6.83 -3.60 -10.53
N TYR A 13 -8.06 -3.66 -11.07
CA TYR A 13 -9.15 -2.84 -10.56
C TYR A 13 -9.62 -3.30 -9.19
N GLU A 14 -9.65 -4.61 -8.97
CA GLU A 14 -10.02 -5.24 -7.71
C GLU A 14 -8.98 -4.95 -6.63
N ALA A 15 -7.67 -4.97 -6.96
CA ALA A 15 -6.60 -4.57 -6.03
C ALA A 15 -6.72 -3.10 -5.59
N PHE A 16 -7.05 -2.20 -6.53
CA PHE A 16 -7.35 -0.81 -6.20
C PHE A 16 -8.61 -0.71 -5.33
N ALA A 17 -9.69 -1.40 -5.70
CA ALA A 17 -10.94 -1.40 -4.92
C ALA A 17 -10.71 -1.91 -3.49
N ASN A 18 -9.91 -2.95 -3.30
CA ASN A 18 -9.54 -3.49 -1.99
C ASN A 18 -8.80 -2.45 -1.14
N THR A 19 -7.77 -1.80 -1.71
CA THR A 19 -7.01 -0.76 -1.02
C THR A 19 -7.91 0.39 -0.55
N TYR A 20 -8.79 0.88 -1.44
CA TYR A 20 -9.71 1.97 -1.10
C TYR A 20 -10.80 1.54 -0.11
N SER A 21 -11.30 0.32 -0.21
CA SER A 21 -12.36 -0.19 0.68
C SER A 21 -11.88 -0.24 2.13
N ILE A 22 -10.67 -0.75 2.38
CA ILE A 22 -10.08 -0.82 3.73
C ILE A 22 -9.88 0.59 4.28
N PHE A 23 -9.29 1.50 3.48
CA PHE A 23 -9.08 2.90 3.89
C PHE A 23 -10.40 3.61 4.25
N ILE A 24 -11.44 3.46 3.42
CA ILE A 24 -12.74 4.08 3.64
C ILE A 24 -13.39 3.53 4.92
N ASN A 25 -13.30 2.21 5.16
CA ASN A 25 -13.83 1.60 6.38
C ASN A 25 -13.13 2.15 7.64
N ALA A 26 -11.80 2.24 7.61
CA ALA A 26 -11.01 2.83 8.68
C ALA A 26 -11.40 4.29 8.94
N LEU A 27 -11.58 5.07 7.88
CA LEU A 27 -12.01 6.47 7.94
C LEU A 27 -13.39 6.60 8.60
N GLN A 28 -14.35 5.74 8.22
CA GLN A 28 -15.69 5.74 8.79
C GLN A 28 -15.67 5.40 10.28
N LYS A 29 -14.96 4.33 10.68
CA LYS A 29 -14.78 3.93 12.08
C LYS A 29 -14.16 5.05 12.91
N LYS A 30 -13.10 5.69 12.37
CA LYS A 30 -12.46 6.84 13.01
C LYS A 30 -13.41 8.01 13.19
N LYS A 31 -14.21 8.34 12.18
CA LYS A 31 -15.24 9.41 12.26
C LYS A 31 -16.34 9.09 13.28
N ALA A 32 -16.65 7.81 13.48
CA ALA A 32 -17.60 7.33 14.48
C ALA A 32 -17.01 7.22 15.90
N GLY A 33 -15.72 7.52 16.09
CA GLY A 33 -15.05 7.40 17.39
C GLY A 33 -14.78 5.96 17.84
N LEU A 34 -14.83 5.00 16.90
CA LEU A 34 -14.52 3.60 17.17
C LEU A 34 -13.00 3.38 17.19
N THR A 35 -12.54 2.45 18.03
CA THR A 35 -11.15 2.00 18.05
C THR A 35 -10.86 1.21 16.77
N LEU A 36 -9.75 1.53 16.11
CA LEU A 36 -9.26 0.81 14.94
C LEU A 36 -8.40 -0.38 15.38
N THR A 37 -8.54 -1.50 14.69
CA THR A 37 -7.64 -2.66 14.81
C THR A 37 -6.54 -2.59 13.75
N ASP A 38 -5.54 -3.46 13.85
CA ASP A 38 -4.49 -3.55 12.83
C ASP A 38 -5.06 -3.93 11.46
N ASP A 39 -6.06 -4.81 11.41
CA ASP A 39 -6.78 -5.17 10.18
C ASP A 39 -7.50 -3.98 9.53
N ASP A 40 -7.93 -2.99 10.33
CA ASP A 40 -8.53 -1.77 9.81
C ASP A 40 -7.49 -0.85 9.14
N LEU A 41 -6.21 -1.12 9.30
CA LEU A 41 -5.11 -0.29 8.83
C LEU A 41 -4.28 -0.98 7.74
N ASP A 42 -4.80 -2.05 7.11
CA ASP A 42 -4.15 -2.77 6.02
C ASP A 42 -4.22 -1.99 4.69
N PHE A 43 -3.56 -0.85 4.67
CA PHE A 43 -3.32 -0.03 3.49
C PHE A 43 -2.00 0.76 3.67
N PRO A 44 -1.37 1.23 2.58
CA PRO A 44 -0.10 1.96 2.68
C PRO A 44 -0.21 3.20 3.58
N SER A 45 0.66 3.27 4.58
CA SER A 45 0.74 4.40 5.50
C SER A 45 1.51 5.59 4.90
N VAL A 46 1.50 6.72 5.61
CA VAL A 46 2.30 7.90 5.23
C VAL A 46 3.80 7.57 5.24
N GLU A 47 4.27 6.77 6.20
CA GLU A 47 5.65 6.32 6.31
C GLU A 47 6.08 5.50 5.09
N ALA A 48 5.18 4.67 4.54
CA ALA A 48 5.44 3.96 3.29
C ALA A 48 5.67 4.94 2.13
N GLY A 49 4.89 6.03 2.05
CA GLY A 49 5.09 7.10 1.08
C GLY A 49 6.43 7.83 1.25
N VAL A 50 6.80 8.19 2.49
CA VAL A 50 8.10 8.81 2.81
C VAL A 50 9.26 7.89 2.40
N ASN A 51 9.16 6.59 2.69
CA ASN A 51 10.15 5.60 2.28
C ASN A 51 10.28 5.48 0.76
N GLY A 52 9.17 5.58 0.02
CA GLY A 52 9.19 5.61 -1.45
C GLY A 52 9.96 6.83 -1.99
N VAL A 53 9.69 8.02 -1.47
CA VAL A 53 10.43 9.24 -1.85
C VAL A 53 11.92 9.12 -1.49
N ARG A 54 12.23 8.61 -0.30
CA ARG A 54 13.61 8.37 0.15
C ARG A 54 14.33 7.41 -0.80
N PHE A 55 13.67 6.32 -1.20
CA PHE A 55 14.22 5.36 -2.15
C PHE A 55 14.59 5.99 -3.49
N ILE A 56 13.70 6.78 -4.10
CA ILE A 56 13.99 7.48 -5.35
C ILE A 56 15.21 8.41 -5.20
N ASN A 57 15.30 9.14 -4.09
CA ASN A 57 16.47 10.00 -3.81
C ASN A 57 17.77 9.19 -3.69
N LYS A 58 17.73 8.01 -3.06
CA LYS A 58 18.90 7.14 -2.94
C LYS A 58 19.31 6.50 -4.27
N CYS A 59 18.36 6.15 -5.12
CA CYS A 59 18.66 5.74 -6.49
C CYS A 59 19.34 6.86 -7.28
N LEU A 60 18.87 8.10 -7.14
CA LEU A 60 19.49 9.26 -7.78
C LEU A 60 20.91 9.52 -7.25
N GLU A 61 21.10 9.46 -5.92
CA GLU A 61 22.42 9.59 -5.29
C GLU A 61 23.40 8.54 -5.83
N SER A 62 22.96 7.28 -5.91
CA SER A 62 23.76 6.18 -6.47
C SER A 62 24.15 6.45 -7.93
N SER A 63 23.18 6.85 -8.76
CA SER A 63 23.40 7.16 -10.18
C SER A 63 24.44 8.27 -10.38
N GLN A 64 24.34 9.37 -9.61
CA GLN A 64 25.27 10.49 -9.68
C GLN A 64 26.70 10.13 -9.23
N ARG A 65 26.85 9.09 -8.41
CA ARG A 65 28.13 8.62 -7.88
C ARG A 65 28.69 7.44 -8.67
N GLY A 66 28.17 7.16 -9.87
CA GLY A 66 28.64 6.08 -10.73
C GLY A 66 28.07 4.70 -10.39
N ALA A 67 26.80 4.65 -9.95
CA ALA A 67 26.06 3.43 -9.60
C ALA A 67 26.68 2.63 -8.44
N VAL A 68 27.14 3.34 -7.40
CA VAL A 68 27.69 2.73 -6.18
C VAL A 68 26.61 2.52 -5.12
N TRP A 69 26.87 1.61 -4.18
CA TRP A 69 26.03 1.44 -3.00
C TRP A 69 26.04 2.71 -2.14
N VAL A 70 24.86 3.11 -1.66
CA VAL A 70 24.66 4.25 -0.77
C VAL A 70 23.88 3.81 0.46
N ASN A 71 24.11 4.46 1.60
CA ASN A 71 23.37 4.15 2.83
C ASN A 71 21.90 4.51 2.65
N PHE A 72 21.00 3.55 2.92
CA PHE A 72 19.56 3.77 2.87
C PHE A 72 19.10 4.53 4.09
#